data_AF-A0AA95JWT3-F1
#
_entry.id   AF-A0AA95JWT3-F1
#
_cell.length_a   1.000
_cell.length_b   1.000
_cell.length_c   1.000
_cell.angle_alpha   90.00
_cell.angle_beta   90.00
_cell.angle_gamma   90.00
#
_symmetry.space_group_name_H-M   'P 1'
#
loop_
_entity.id
_entity.type
_entity.pdbx_description
1 polymer ?
#
loop_
_entity_poly.entity_id
_entity_poly.type
_entity_poly.pdbx_seq_one_letter_code
_entity_poly.pdbx_strand_id
1 'polypeptide(L)'
;MLRKYVYLSIIILFNLIYYPYSYSGGFSANWVDIMILHNGKYRVIIKYTNLNIGEYREAYVDFVSKKEAIEVFQKLALGADFYWGSNKTIHFHETPDKLKPYGKNN
;
A
#
# COMPACT_ATOMS: atom_id res chain seq x y z
N MET A 1 17.49 44.46 -11.00
CA MET A 1 16.94 43.15 -11.42
C MET A 1 17.22 42.01 -10.44
N LEU A 2 18.28 42.07 -9.61
CA LEU A 2 18.69 41.00 -8.69
C LEU A 2 17.63 40.59 -7.63
N ARG A 3 16.86 41.55 -7.08
CA ARG A 3 15.84 41.27 -6.05
C ARG A 3 14.69 40.36 -6.51
N LYS A 4 14.33 40.36 -7.80
CA LYS A 4 13.21 39.55 -8.30
C LYS A 4 13.54 38.04 -8.32
N TYR A 5 14.81 37.69 -8.53
CA TYR A 5 15.27 36.30 -8.54
C TYR A 5 15.38 35.69 -7.13
N VAL A 6 15.62 36.52 -6.10
CA VAL A 6 15.68 36.09 -4.69
C VAL A 6 14.31 35.66 -4.17
N TYR A 7 13.22 36.33 -4.57
CA TYR A 7 11.87 35.91 -4.20
C TYR A 7 11.47 34.61 -4.89
N LEU A 8 11.89 34.40 -6.14
CA LEU A 8 11.62 33.16 -6.87
C LEU A 8 12.31 31.95 -6.23
N SER A 9 13.56 32.11 -5.77
CA SER A 9 14.30 31.02 -5.12
C SER A 9 13.69 30.63 -3.77
N ILE A 10 13.14 31.58 -3.02
CA ILE A 10 12.45 31.31 -1.75
C ILE A 10 11.16 30.50 -1.98
N ILE A 11 10.37 30.85 -3.02
CA ILE A 11 9.13 30.11 -3.35
C ILE A 11 9.45 28.68 -3.81
N ILE A 12 10.52 28.49 -4.58
CA ILE A 12 10.96 27.15 -5.01
C ILE A 12 11.45 26.32 -3.80
N LEU A 13 12.20 26.93 -2.87
CA LEU A 13 12.63 26.24 -1.65
C LEU A 13 11.44 25.83 -0.76
N PHE A 14 10.42 26.71 -0.65
CA PHE A 14 9.24 26.43 0.16
C PHE A 14 8.38 25.28 -0.41
N ASN A 15 8.31 25.16 -1.75
CA ASN A 15 7.62 24.05 -2.39
C ASN A 15 8.37 22.70 -2.26
N LEU A 16 9.70 22.72 -2.06
CA LEU A 16 10.47 21.49 -1.82
C LEU A 16 10.19 20.85 -0.45
N ILE A 17 9.77 21.66 0.54
CA ILE A 17 9.45 21.18 1.90
C ILE A 17 8.04 20.55 1.94
N TYR A 18 7.18 20.88 0.97
CA TYR A 18 5.82 20.36 0.85
C TYR A 18 5.70 19.14 -0.07
N TYR A 19 6.75 18.33 -0.22
CA TYR A 19 6.53 16.97 -0.68
C TYR A 19 5.83 16.21 0.44
N PRO A 20 4.54 15.81 0.28
CA PRO A 20 3.99 14.85 1.19
C PRO A 20 4.90 13.62 1.09
N TYR A 21 5.37 13.12 2.22
CA TYR A 21 5.83 11.75 2.31
C TYR A 21 4.67 10.90 1.80
N SER A 22 4.66 10.57 0.52
CA SER A 22 3.86 9.49 -0.01
C SER A 22 4.43 8.26 0.67
N TYR A 23 3.79 7.86 1.76
CA TYR A 23 4.05 6.61 2.47
C TYR A 23 3.68 5.46 1.52
N SER A 24 4.53 5.25 0.52
CA SER A 24 4.58 4.08 -0.34
C SER A 24 5.25 2.94 0.45
N GLY A 25 4.82 2.74 1.69
CA GLY A 25 5.20 1.58 2.48
C GLY A 25 4.34 0.42 2.02
N GLY A 26 4.87 -0.39 1.10
CA GLY A 26 4.21 -1.63 0.71
C GLY A 26 3.92 -2.48 1.95
N PHE A 27 2.73 -3.06 2.00
CA PHE A 27 2.36 -4.04 3.01
C PHE A 27 2.55 -5.42 2.41
N SER A 28 3.26 -6.29 3.13
CA SER A 28 3.39 -7.70 2.73
C SER A 28 2.36 -8.52 3.49
N ALA A 29 1.49 -9.23 2.75
CA ALA A 29 0.48 -10.09 3.32
C ALA A 29 1.12 -11.41 3.81
N ASN A 30 1.06 -11.66 5.11
CA ASN A 30 1.61 -12.88 5.73
C ASN A 30 0.60 -14.01 5.74
N TRP A 31 -0.68 -13.66 5.89
CA TRP A 31 -1.79 -14.60 5.89
C TRP A 31 -3.03 -13.92 5.35
N VAL A 32 -3.80 -14.66 4.54
CA VAL A 32 -4.99 -14.15 3.87
C VAL A 32 -6.07 -15.21 3.96
N ASP A 33 -7.30 -14.79 4.21
CA ASP A 33 -8.47 -15.66 4.26
C ASP A 33 -9.69 -14.96 3.67
N ILE A 34 -10.71 -15.74 3.32
CA ILE A 34 -11.95 -15.25 2.73
C ILE A 34 -13.15 -15.94 3.39
N MET A 35 -14.11 -15.14 3.83
CA MET A 35 -15.36 -15.64 4.42
C MET A 35 -16.60 -14.99 3.81
N ILE A 36 -17.73 -15.68 3.88
CA ILE A 36 -19.04 -15.15 3.49
C ILE A 36 -19.73 -14.60 4.74
N LEU A 37 -20.11 -13.33 4.70
CA LEU A 37 -20.83 -12.64 5.76
C LEU A 37 -22.33 -12.94 5.69
N HIS A 38 -23.03 -12.80 6.81
CA HIS A 38 -24.48 -13.07 6.89
C HIS A 38 -25.33 -12.16 5.98
N ASN A 39 -24.79 -10.99 5.60
CA ASN A 39 -25.41 -10.06 4.67
C ASN A 39 -25.12 -10.39 3.18
N GLY A 40 -24.53 -11.56 2.90
CA GLY A 40 -24.20 -12.02 1.55
C GLY A 40 -22.94 -11.39 0.94
N LYS A 41 -22.25 -10.50 1.67
CA LYS A 41 -20.95 -9.95 1.25
C LYS A 41 -19.82 -10.94 1.51
N TYR A 42 -18.70 -10.73 0.84
CA TYR A 42 -17.48 -11.53 0.98
C TYR A 42 -16.42 -10.68 1.68
N ARG A 43 -15.89 -11.15 2.80
CA ARG A 43 -14.82 -10.47 3.53
C ARG A 43 -13.49 -11.15 3.26
N VAL A 44 -12.52 -10.39 2.77
CA VAL A 44 -11.11 -10.79 2.72
C VAL A 44 -10.42 -10.28 3.98
N ILE A 45 -9.86 -11.20 4.76
CA ILE A 45 -9.07 -10.92 5.96
C ILE A 45 -7.60 -10.93 5.55
N ILE A 46 -6.86 -9.91 5.95
CA ILE A 46 -5.46 -9.74 5.59
C ILE A 46 -4.69 -9.49 6.86
N LYS A 47 -3.79 -10.41 7.19
CA LYS A 47 -2.81 -10.18 8.22
C LYS A 47 -1.47 -9.87 7.56
N TYR A 48 -0.96 -8.68 7.80
CA TYR A 48 0.18 -8.12 7.06
C TYR A 48 1.20 -7.50 7.99
N THR A 49 2.46 -7.47 7.56
CA THR A 49 3.51 -6.70 8.23
C THR A 49 3.63 -5.35 7.56
N ASN A 50 3.64 -4.28 8.36
CA ASN A 50 4.08 -2.97 7.88
C ASN A 50 5.61 -2.98 7.78
N LEU A 51 6.13 -3.00 6.55
CA LEU A 51 7.57 -3.13 6.28
C LEU A 51 8.42 -1.99 6.87
N ASN A 52 7.82 -0.83 7.16
CA ASN A 52 8.55 0.33 7.71
C ASN A 52 8.76 0.26 9.22
N ILE A 53 7.84 -0.39 9.94
CA ILE A 53 7.83 -0.39 11.42
C ILE A 53 7.90 -1.81 12.00
N GLY A 54 7.83 -2.85 11.16
CA GLY A 54 7.90 -4.26 11.57
C GLY A 54 6.66 -4.75 12.34
N GLU A 55 5.59 -3.95 12.40
CA GLU A 55 4.38 -4.31 13.14
C GLU A 55 3.46 -5.22 12.33
N TYR A 56 2.93 -6.24 13.01
CA TYR A 56 1.87 -7.10 12.49
C TYR A 56 0.51 -6.45 12.68
N ARG A 57 -0.29 -6.40 11.62
CA ARG A 57 -1.63 -5.80 11.62
C ARG A 57 -2.61 -6.70 10.90
N GLU A 58 -3.88 -6.54 11.26
CA GLU A 58 -5.00 -7.22 10.62
C GLU A 58 -5.96 -6.20 10.04
N ALA A 59 -6.42 -6.45 8.81
CA ALA A 59 -7.40 -5.63 8.13
C ALA A 59 -8.43 -6.48 7.40
N TYR A 60 -9.55 -5.83 7.09
CA TYR A 60 -10.71 -6.45 6.47
C TYR A 60 -11.18 -5.61 5.30
N VAL A 61 -11.48 -6.27 4.19
CA VAL A 61 -12.14 -5.63 3.04
C VAL A 61 -13.35 -6.45 2.63
N ASP A 62 -14.48 -5.77 2.55
CA ASP A 62 -15.77 -6.36 2.21
C ASP A 62 -16.10 -6.08 0.74
N PHE A 63 -16.43 -7.14 0.02
CA PHE A 63 -16.80 -7.12 -1.38
C PHE A 63 -18.24 -7.59 -1.56
N VAL A 64 -18.96 -6.97 -2.51
CA VAL A 64 -20.30 -7.44 -2.90
C VAL A 64 -20.18 -8.62 -3.88
N SER A 65 -19.18 -8.58 -4.76
CA SER A 65 -18.94 -9.62 -5.76
C SER A 65 -18.03 -10.73 -5.24
N LYS A 66 -18.49 -11.99 -5.35
CA LYS A 66 -17.65 -13.17 -5.07
C LYS A 66 -16.38 -13.19 -5.91
N LYS A 67 -16.52 -12.82 -7.19
CA LYS A 67 -15.42 -12.86 -8.16
C LYS A 67 -14.30 -11.89 -7.75
N GLU A 68 -14.67 -10.66 -7.41
CA GLU A 68 -13.71 -9.64 -6.96
C GLU A 68 -12.99 -10.06 -5.67
N ALA A 69 -13.74 -10.61 -4.70
CA ALA A 69 -13.16 -11.09 -3.45
C ALA A 69 -12.13 -12.21 -3.68
N ILE A 70 -12.44 -13.16 -4.58
CA ILE A 70 -11.52 -14.25 -4.94
C ILE A 70 -10.28 -13.71 -5.66
N GLU A 71 -10.42 -12.77 -6.60
CA GLU A 71 -9.29 -12.17 -7.31
C GLU A 71 -8.33 -11.45 -6.35
N VAL A 72 -8.88 -10.68 -5.40
CA VAL A 72 -8.10 -10.00 -4.36
C VAL A 72 -7.42 -11.01 -3.44
N PHE A 73 -8.15 -12.02 -2.97
CA PHE A 73 -7.61 -13.11 -2.16
C PHE A 73 -6.44 -13.80 -2.88
N GLN A 74 -6.60 -14.19 -4.14
CA GLN A 74 -5.57 -14.88 -4.91
C GLN A 74 -4.31 -14.03 -5.08
N LYS A 75 -4.44 -12.74 -5.41
CA LYS A 75 -3.29 -11.83 -5.53
C LYS A 75 -2.51 -11.73 -4.22
N LEU A 76 -3.21 -11.55 -3.11
CA LEU A 76 -2.57 -11.45 -1.79
C LEU A 76 -1.95 -12.79 -1.36
N ALA A 77 -2.62 -13.92 -1.61
CA ALA A 77 -2.11 -15.25 -1.31
C ALA A 77 -0.85 -15.62 -2.12
N LEU A 78 -0.69 -15.03 -3.31
CA LEU A 78 0.53 -15.13 -4.12
C LEU A 78 1.65 -14.19 -3.66
N GLY A 79 1.44 -13.43 -2.57
CA GLY A 79 2.44 -12.52 -2.02
C GLY A 79 2.54 -11.18 -2.74
N ALA A 80 1.46 -10.73 -3.42
CA ALA A 80 1.44 -9.40 -4.00
C ALA A 80 1.52 -8.33 -2.91
N ASP A 81 2.48 -7.41 -3.05
CA ASP A 81 2.53 -6.21 -2.23
C ASP A 81 1.33 -5.31 -2.53
N PHE A 82 0.75 -4.75 -1.48
CA PHE A 82 -0.44 -3.93 -1.59
C PHE A 82 -0.31 -2.64 -0.77
N TYR A 83 -1.12 -1.65 -1.13
CA TYR A 83 -1.29 -0.43 -0.38
C TYR A 83 -2.77 -0.09 -0.20
N TRP A 84 -3.06 0.64 0.87
CA TRP A 84 -4.40 1.13 1.15
C TRP A 84 -4.70 2.36 0.31
N GLY A 85 -5.78 2.30 -0.46
CA GLY A 85 -6.36 3.44 -1.14
C GLY A 85 -7.28 4.25 -0.23
N SER A 86 -7.84 5.32 -0.78
CA SER A 86 -8.88 6.07 -0.10
C SER A 86 -10.08 5.17 0.18
N ASN A 87 -10.70 5.32 1.36
CA ASN A 87 -11.85 4.52 1.80
C ASN A 87 -11.59 3.02 2.02
N LYS A 88 -10.37 2.63 2.42
CA LYS A 88 -10.00 1.23 2.74
C LYS A 88 -10.09 0.28 1.54
N THR A 89 -9.95 0.80 0.32
CA THR A 89 -9.77 -0.01 -0.87
C THR A 89 -8.35 -0.59 -0.89
N ILE A 90 -8.18 -1.78 -1.47
CA ILE A 90 -6.86 -2.37 -1.69
C ILE A 90 -6.45 -2.08 -3.11
N HIS A 91 -5.21 -1.60 -3.25
CA HIS A 91 -4.56 -1.47 -4.53
C HIS A 91 -3.29 -2.31 -4.51
N PHE A 92 -2.97 -2.86 -5.68
CA PHE A 92 -1.76 -3.65 -5.88
C PHE A 92 -0.76 -2.81 -6.65
N HIS A 93 0.52 -2.95 -6.33
CA HIS A 93 1.57 -2.38 -7.16
C HIS A 93 1.54 -3.07 -8.55
N GLU A 94 1.52 -2.28 -9.62
CA GLU A 94 1.46 -2.80 -11.01
C GLU A 94 2.68 -3.65 -11.36
N THR A 95 3.82 -3.31 -10.77
CA THR A 95 5.04 -4.11 -10.80
C THR A 95 5.27 -4.66 -9.40
N PRO A 96 5.50 -5.97 -9.21
CA PRO A 96 6.09 -6.43 -7.95
C PRO A 96 7.38 -5.64 -7.79
N ASP A 97 7.53 -4.91 -6.69
CA ASP A 97 8.82 -4.34 -6.35
C ASP A 97 9.75 -5.53 -6.29
N LYS A 98 10.62 -5.67 -7.31
CA LYS A 98 11.58 -6.77 -7.39
C LYS A 98 12.22 -6.84 -6.03
N LEU A 99 12.02 -7.95 -5.32
CA LEU A 99 12.68 -8.23 -4.05
C LEU A 99 14.14 -7.82 -4.23
N LYS A 100 14.56 -6.71 -3.60
CA LYS A 100 15.98 -6.50 -3.39
C LYS A 100 16.37 -7.69 -2.52
N PRO A 101 17.21 -8.61 -3.00
CA PRO A 101 17.60 -9.75 -2.19
C PRO A 101 18.21 -9.20 -0.90
N TYR A 102 17.62 -9.56 0.24
CA TYR A 102 18.28 -9.41 1.53
C TYR A 102 19.51 -10.32 1.51
N GLY A 103 20.64 -9.77 1.09
CA GLY A 103 21.91 -10.51 1.02
C GLY A 103 22.69 -10.23 -0.24
N LYS A 104 23.33 -9.07 -0.32
CA LYS A 104 24.66 -8.97 -0.97
C LYS A 104 25.45 -7.79 -0.42
N ASN A 105 25.77 -7.86 0.86
CA ASN A 105 27.01 -7.27 1.36
C ASN A 105 28.01 -8.41 1.47
N ASN A 106 28.90 -8.50 0.49
CA ASN A 106 30.25 -9.06 0.61
C ASN A 106 31.14 -8.24 -0.33
#